data_AF-A0A7X6TX61-F1
#
_entry.id   AF-A0A7X6TX61-F1
#
_cell.length_a   1.000
_cell.length_b   1.000
_cell.length_c   1.000
_cell.angle_alpha   90.00
_cell.angle_beta   90.00
_cell.angle_gamma   90.00
#
_symmetry.space_group_name_H-M   'P 1'
#
loop_
_entity.id
_entity.type
_entity.pdbx_description
1 polymer ?
#
loop_
_entity_poly.entity_id
_entity_poly.type
_entity_poly.pdbx_seq_one_letter_code
_entity_poly.pdbx_strand_id
1 'polypeptide(L)'
;MIERITRYNLNELTEEYGFSFKNTQGLDDSIFLDMEHYIYRKPIALGIFGAAVREGDELVCTQYFLENRKDLKGLVKTSYNYLKEKQKAGYSQLVAFAAKNDLNVLHTMFRKYWLKSDLREEFKVVDLQSEFKKAYSETISLEALEDFTEIHRQGPSISGSTIAKTFANIVGDADYIHRMPKEKMVRLLDYNRMDVVNLFFIMANWDKISLEAVNGFKESRRNRRRTKMEDLD
;
A
#
# COMPACT_ATOMS: atom_id res chain seq x y z
N MET A 1 5.16 -19.83 3.13
CA MET A 1 4.59 -18.51 2.78
C MET A 1 3.09 -18.66 2.67
N ILE A 2 2.33 -17.72 3.24
CA ILE A 2 0.86 -17.70 3.11
C ILE A 2 0.47 -16.81 1.94
N GLU A 3 -0.45 -17.30 1.12
CA GLU A 3 -1.11 -16.53 0.06
C GLU A 3 -2.57 -16.26 0.45
N ARG A 4 -3.01 -15.03 0.23
CA ARG A 4 -4.41 -14.63 0.39
C ARG A 4 -4.87 -13.88 -0.85
N ILE A 5 -5.98 -14.33 -1.43
CA ILE A 5 -6.66 -13.64 -2.53
C ILE A 5 -8.04 -13.23 -2.03
N THR A 6 -8.36 -11.94 -2.15
CA THR A 6 -9.67 -11.38 -1.84
C THR A 6 -10.22 -10.72 -3.09
N ARG A 7 -11.47 -11.03 -3.44
CA ARG A 7 -12.18 -10.43 -4.57
C ARG A 7 -13.29 -9.54 -4.02
N TYR A 8 -13.42 -8.37 -4.61
CA TYR A 8 -14.48 -7.44 -4.28
C TYR A 8 -15.29 -7.14 -5.53
N ASN A 9 -16.61 -7.33 -5.45
CA ASN A 9 -17.51 -6.91 -6.50
C ASN A 9 -17.65 -5.38 -6.46
N LEU A 10 -17.23 -4.69 -7.51
CA LEU A 10 -17.26 -3.24 -7.58
C LEU A 10 -18.68 -2.69 -7.57
N ASN A 11 -19.66 -3.43 -8.09
CA ASN A 11 -21.07 -3.01 -8.05
C ASN A 11 -21.61 -3.04 -6.61
N GLU A 12 -21.24 -4.05 -5.82
CA GLU A 12 -21.64 -4.14 -4.41
C GLU A 12 -20.94 -3.04 -3.57
N LEU A 13 -19.65 -2.78 -3.82
CA LEU A 13 -18.93 -1.69 -3.16
C LEU A 13 -19.49 -0.30 -3.50
N THR A 14 -19.96 -0.12 -4.74
CA THR A 14 -20.66 1.10 -5.20
C THR A 14 -21.90 1.35 -4.34
N GLU A 15 -22.70 0.30 -4.10
CA GLU A 15 -23.92 0.38 -3.31
C GLU A 15 -23.64 0.55 -1.81
N GLU A 16 -22.70 -0.23 -1.25
CA GLU A 16 -22.35 -0.21 0.19
C GLU A 16 -21.76 1.14 0.62
N TYR A 17 -20.92 1.73 -0.22
CA TYR A 17 -20.23 2.98 0.11
C TYR A 17 -20.82 4.20 -0.62
N GLY A 18 -21.90 4.05 -1.38
CA GLY A 18 -22.54 5.13 -2.12
C GLY A 18 -21.64 5.79 -3.19
N PHE A 19 -20.63 5.07 -3.68
CA PHE A 19 -19.66 5.59 -4.64
C PHE A 19 -20.20 5.46 -6.07
N SER A 20 -19.89 6.41 -6.95
CA SER A 20 -20.04 6.21 -8.39
C SER A 20 -18.64 6.06 -8.99
N PHE A 21 -18.27 4.86 -9.44
CA PHE A 21 -17.06 4.70 -10.25
C PHE A 21 -17.27 5.38 -11.60
N LYS A 22 -16.78 6.62 -11.73
CA LYS A 22 -16.45 7.11 -13.06
C LYS A 22 -15.23 6.32 -13.51
N ASN A 23 -15.24 5.80 -14.74
CA ASN A 23 -14.07 5.10 -15.27
C ASN A 23 -12.95 6.12 -15.47
N THR A 24 -12.18 6.38 -14.41
CA THR A 24 -11.05 7.29 -14.43
C THR A 24 -9.94 6.63 -15.23
N GLN A 25 -9.39 7.36 -16.19
CA GLN A 25 -8.33 6.85 -17.06
C GLN A 25 -7.19 6.29 -16.20
N GLY A 26 -6.83 5.03 -16.44
CA GLY A 26 -5.72 4.37 -15.78
C GLY A 26 -6.09 3.40 -14.66
N LEU A 27 -7.36 3.23 -14.29
CA LEU A 27 -7.74 2.23 -13.28
C LEU A 27 -7.58 0.79 -13.80
N ASP A 28 -7.93 0.55 -15.06
CA ASP A 28 -7.99 -0.80 -15.64
C ASP A 28 -6.61 -1.39 -15.96
N ASP A 29 -5.58 -0.54 -16.15
CA ASP A 29 -4.20 -0.95 -16.45
C ASP A 29 -3.23 -0.71 -15.28
N SER A 30 -3.76 -0.45 -14.08
CA SER A 30 -2.98 -0.22 -12.87
C SER A 30 -2.87 -1.44 -11.96
N ILE A 31 -1.69 -1.61 -11.38
CA ILE A 31 -1.44 -2.46 -10.22
C ILE A 31 -1.27 -1.53 -9.01
N PHE A 32 -2.19 -1.62 -8.06
CA PHE A 32 -2.12 -0.90 -6.79
C PHE A 32 -1.26 -1.70 -5.83
N LEU A 33 -0.25 -1.08 -5.24
CA LEU A 33 0.81 -1.77 -4.50
C LEU A 33 1.05 -1.10 -3.14
N ASP A 34 1.09 -1.93 -2.10
CA ASP A 34 1.58 -1.56 -0.77
C ASP A 34 2.32 -2.75 -0.14
N MET A 35 3.28 -2.47 0.74
CA MET A 35 4.10 -3.51 1.35
C MET A 35 4.40 -3.24 2.81
N GLU A 36 4.53 -4.34 3.55
CA GLU A 36 5.11 -4.29 4.88
C GLU A 36 6.51 -4.86 4.87
N HIS A 37 7.47 -4.11 5.39
CA HIS A 37 8.89 -4.46 5.29
C HIS A 37 9.64 -4.29 6.60
N TYR A 38 10.70 -5.08 6.79
CA TYR A 38 11.64 -4.92 7.89
C TYR A 38 12.97 -4.35 7.40
N ILE A 39 13.33 -3.18 7.92
CA ILE A 39 14.56 -2.45 7.58
C ILE A 39 15.41 -2.29 8.84
N TYR A 40 16.69 -2.66 8.75
CA TYR A 40 17.71 -2.30 9.75
C TYR A 40 18.97 -1.86 9.00
N ARG A 41 19.13 -0.54 8.86
CA ARG A 41 20.09 0.15 7.96
C ARG A 41 19.90 -0.14 6.46
N LYS A 42 19.56 -1.37 6.10
CA LYS A 42 19.18 -1.83 4.75
C LYS A 42 17.92 -2.69 4.84
N PRO A 43 17.15 -2.84 3.73
CA PRO A 43 16.04 -3.79 3.68
C PRO A 43 16.49 -5.21 4.02
N ILE A 44 15.88 -5.81 5.04
CA ILE A 44 16.18 -7.18 5.49
C ILE A 44 15.17 -8.17 4.92
N ALA A 45 13.89 -7.83 5.01
CA ALA A 45 12.79 -8.69 4.59
C ALA A 45 11.63 -7.90 4.01
N LEU A 46 11.03 -8.48 2.98
CA LEU A 46 9.67 -8.19 2.55
C LEU A 46 8.74 -9.08 3.39
N GLY A 47 7.96 -8.44 4.26
CA GLY A 47 7.08 -9.09 5.23
C GLY A 47 5.72 -9.41 4.62
N ILE A 48 5.09 -8.41 4.00
CA ILE A 48 3.87 -8.55 3.20
C ILE A 48 4.10 -7.89 1.85
N PHE A 49 3.80 -8.62 0.79
CA PHE A 49 3.56 -8.04 -0.53
C PHE A 49 2.05 -7.97 -0.73
N GLY A 50 1.49 -6.77 -0.92
CA GLY A 50 0.09 -6.59 -1.24
C GLY A 50 -0.07 -5.90 -2.60
N ALA A 51 -0.87 -6.48 -3.48
CA ALA A 51 -1.19 -5.88 -4.77
C ALA A 51 -2.66 -6.07 -5.12
N ALA A 52 -3.28 -5.07 -5.76
CA ALA A 52 -4.61 -5.21 -6.33
C ALA A 52 -4.65 -4.78 -7.78
N VAL A 53 -5.51 -5.42 -8.56
CA VAL A 53 -5.80 -5.09 -9.96
C VAL A 53 -7.30 -5.17 -10.18
N ARG A 54 -7.82 -4.37 -11.12
CA ARG A 54 -9.18 -4.55 -11.61
C ARG A 54 -9.22 -5.64 -12.68
N GLU A 55 -10.17 -6.54 -12.56
CA GLU A 55 -10.47 -7.62 -13.52
C GLU A 55 -11.97 -7.61 -13.82
N GLY A 56 -12.36 -6.90 -14.89
CA GLY A 56 -13.78 -6.67 -15.20
C GLY A 56 -14.46 -5.83 -14.11
N ASP A 57 -15.48 -6.41 -13.48
CA ASP A 57 -16.26 -5.78 -12.39
C ASP A 57 -15.74 -6.16 -10.99
N GLU A 58 -14.58 -6.81 -10.91
CA GLU A 58 -13.94 -7.17 -9.64
C GLU A 58 -12.65 -6.38 -9.39
N LEU A 59 -12.40 -6.04 -8.12
CA LEU A 59 -11.08 -5.70 -7.63
C LEU A 59 -10.47 -6.93 -6.96
N VAL A 60 -9.36 -7.43 -7.51
CA VAL A 60 -8.68 -8.64 -7.04
C VAL A 60 -7.43 -8.25 -6.27
N CYS A 61 -7.49 -8.36 -4.94
CA CYS A 61 -6.36 -8.14 -4.05
C CYS A 61 -5.63 -9.45 -3.74
N THR A 62 -4.33 -9.52 -4.01
CA THR A 62 -3.44 -10.64 -3.74
C THR A 62 -2.39 -10.23 -2.72
N GLN A 63 -2.20 -11.05 -1.69
CA GLN A 63 -1.22 -10.82 -0.63
C GLN A 63 -0.34 -12.04 -0.42
N TYR A 64 0.96 -11.82 -0.24
CA TYR A 64 1.92 -12.84 0.17
C TYR A 64 2.54 -12.47 1.51
N PHE A 65 2.45 -13.36 2.49
CA PHE A 65 2.94 -13.14 3.86
C PHE A 65 4.15 -14.03 4.18
N LEU A 66 5.17 -13.42 4.77
CA LEU A 66 6.38 -14.08 5.22
C LEU A 66 6.14 -14.88 6.50
N GLU A 67 6.25 -16.20 6.45
CA GLU A 67 6.09 -17.03 7.66
C GLU A 67 7.40 -17.19 8.44
N ASN A 68 8.54 -17.21 7.74
CA ASN A 68 9.86 -17.31 8.35
C ASN A 68 10.96 -16.86 7.36
N ARG A 69 12.20 -16.76 7.82
CA ARG A 69 13.33 -16.34 6.99
C ARG A 69 13.61 -17.21 5.76
N LYS A 70 13.35 -18.52 5.82
CA LYS A 70 13.60 -19.44 4.69
C LYS A 70 12.66 -19.16 3.52
N ASP A 71 11.45 -18.70 3.83
CA ASP A 71 10.42 -18.36 2.84
C ASP A 71 10.69 -17.05 2.10
N LEU A 72 11.58 -16.20 2.61
CA LEU A 72 11.82 -14.86 2.05
C LEU A 72 12.20 -14.91 0.55
N LYS A 73 13.04 -15.88 0.15
CA LYS A 73 13.40 -16.05 -1.26
C LYS A 73 12.19 -16.45 -2.10
N GLY A 74 11.33 -17.32 -1.57
CA GLY A 74 10.09 -17.73 -2.22
C GLY A 74 9.16 -16.55 -2.42
N LEU A 75 8.87 -15.81 -1.34
CA LEU A 75 8.00 -14.63 -1.36
C LEU A 75 8.49 -13.60 -2.39
N VAL A 76 9.78 -13.23 -2.36
CA VAL A 76 10.31 -12.25 -3.31
C VAL A 76 10.21 -12.72 -4.77
N LYS A 77 10.43 -14.01 -5.04
CA LYS A 77 10.24 -14.58 -6.37
C LYS A 77 8.77 -14.59 -6.81
N THR A 78 7.86 -14.92 -5.91
CA THR A 78 6.42 -14.91 -6.20
C THR A 78 5.94 -13.49 -6.48
N SER A 79 6.34 -12.49 -5.68
CA SER A 79 6.06 -11.08 -5.93
C SER A 79 6.61 -10.59 -7.28
N TYR A 80 7.84 -10.99 -7.63
CA TYR A 80 8.42 -10.69 -8.93
C TYR A 80 7.59 -11.29 -10.07
N ASN A 81 7.27 -12.59 -9.98
CA ASN A 81 6.50 -13.28 -11.00
C ASN A 81 5.10 -12.66 -11.17
N TYR A 82 4.42 -12.35 -10.07
CA TYR A 82 3.14 -11.64 -10.08
C TYR A 82 3.23 -10.36 -10.91
N LEU A 83 4.21 -9.49 -10.63
CA LEU A 83 4.40 -8.24 -11.36
C LEU A 83 4.68 -8.49 -12.84
N LYS A 84 5.51 -9.49 -13.18
CA LYS A 84 5.80 -9.85 -14.58
C LYS A 84 4.59 -10.42 -15.32
N GLU A 85 3.78 -11.21 -14.66
CA GLU A 85 2.55 -11.77 -15.22
C GLU A 85 1.53 -10.67 -15.47
N LYS A 86 1.33 -9.76 -14.53
CA LYS A 86 0.45 -8.59 -14.74
C LYS A 86 0.99 -7.67 -15.84
N GLN A 87 2.29 -7.41 -15.89
CA GLN A 87 2.89 -6.67 -17.00
C GLN A 87 2.56 -7.30 -18.37
N LYS A 88 2.72 -8.63 -18.50
CA LYS A 88 2.39 -9.37 -19.72
C LYS A 88 0.90 -9.35 -20.05
N ALA A 89 0.04 -9.28 -19.04
CA ALA A 89 -1.41 -9.16 -19.19
C ALA A 89 -1.87 -7.74 -19.59
N GLY A 90 -0.94 -6.78 -19.72
CA GLY A 90 -1.23 -5.43 -20.20
C GLY A 90 -1.31 -4.36 -19.11
N TYR A 91 -1.08 -4.70 -17.84
CA TYR A 91 -1.00 -3.72 -16.77
C TYR A 91 0.29 -2.91 -16.92
N SER A 92 0.16 -1.60 -17.14
CA SER A 92 1.26 -0.70 -17.50
C SER A 92 1.68 0.24 -16.37
N GLN A 93 0.84 0.38 -15.34
CA GLN A 93 1.05 1.32 -14.24
C GLN A 93 1.25 0.62 -12.89
N LEU A 94 2.15 1.18 -12.08
CA LEU A 94 2.30 0.84 -10.66
C LEU A 94 1.84 2.04 -9.84
N VAL A 95 0.73 1.88 -9.13
CA VAL A 95 0.17 2.91 -8.25
C VAL A 95 0.53 2.57 -6.81
N ALA A 96 1.16 3.51 -6.10
CA ALA A 96 1.51 3.35 -4.69
C ALA A 96 1.47 4.70 -3.97
N PHE A 97 1.44 4.67 -2.64
CA PHE A 97 1.56 5.88 -1.82
C PHE A 97 2.99 6.00 -1.28
N ALA A 98 3.67 7.13 -1.51
CA ALA A 98 5.07 7.32 -1.14
C ALA A 98 5.99 6.22 -1.74
N ALA A 99 5.73 5.87 -3.01
CA ALA A 99 6.24 4.70 -3.73
C ALA A 99 7.76 4.49 -3.69
N LYS A 100 8.54 5.55 -3.45
CA LYS A 100 10.00 5.48 -3.42
C LYS A 100 10.53 4.43 -2.44
N ASN A 101 9.92 4.33 -1.25
CA ASN A 101 10.40 3.40 -0.22
C ASN A 101 10.16 1.95 -0.62
N ASP A 102 8.93 1.64 -1.05
CA ASP A 102 8.52 0.32 -1.49
C ASP A 102 9.35 -0.16 -2.68
N LEU A 103 9.49 0.67 -3.72
CA LEU A 103 10.29 0.33 -4.88
C LEU A 103 11.76 0.06 -4.53
N ASN A 104 12.34 0.85 -3.61
CA ASN A 104 13.71 0.61 -3.17
C ASN A 104 13.86 -0.72 -2.42
N VAL A 105 12.85 -1.13 -1.64
CA VAL A 105 12.82 -2.42 -0.97
C VAL A 105 12.71 -3.55 -2.01
N LEU A 106 11.79 -3.46 -2.97
CA LEU A 106 11.64 -4.45 -4.04
C LEU A 106 12.90 -4.59 -4.87
N HIS A 107 13.45 -3.49 -5.38
CA HIS A 107 14.70 -3.51 -6.15
C HIS A 107 15.86 -4.13 -5.35
N THR A 108 15.96 -3.82 -4.06
CA THR A 108 16.98 -4.41 -3.19
C THR A 108 16.78 -5.92 -3.05
N MET A 109 15.54 -6.37 -2.85
CA MET A 109 15.21 -7.79 -2.70
C MET A 109 15.39 -8.56 -4.01
N PHE A 110 14.97 -8.00 -5.15
CA PHE A 110 15.18 -8.59 -6.47
C PHE A 110 16.67 -8.76 -6.77
N ARG A 111 17.47 -7.72 -6.56
CA ARG A 111 18.93 -7.80 -6.71
C ARG A 111 19.56 -8.86 -5.79
N LYS A 112 19.13 -8.94 -4.54
CA LYS A 112 19.61 -9.94 -3.56
C LYS A 112 19.38 -11.38 -4.04
N TYR A 113 18.34 -11.62 -4.82
CA TYR A 113 17.99 -12.95 -5.36
C TYR A 113 18.22 -13.07 -6.87
N TRP A 114 19.04 -12.19 -7.45
CA TRP A 114 19.45 -12.21 -8.86
C TRP A 114 18.28 -12.13 -9.86
N LEU A 115 17.19 -11.50 -9.45
CA LEU A 115 16.04 -11.22 -10.30
C LEU A 115 16.28 -9.88 -11.01
N LYS A 116 16.37 -9.92 -12.35
CA LYS A 116 16.55 -8.71 -13.17
C LYS A 116 15.20 -8.01 -13.33
N SER A 117 15.07 -6.84 -12.74
CA SER A 117 13.97 -5.92 -13.01
C SER A 117 14.39 -4.50 -12.65
N ASP A 118 14.00 -3.57 -13.50
CA ASP A 118 13.85 -2.17 -13.11
C ASP A 118 12.38 -1.77 -13.25
N LEU A 119 11.64 -1.91 -12.14
CA LEU A 119 10.23 -1.53 -12.07
C LEU A 119 9.94 -0.10 -12.56
N ARG A 120 10.92 0.82 -12.55
CA ARG A 120 10.72 2.20 -13.03
C ARG A 120 10.83 2.32 -14.55
N GLU A 121 11.52 1.40 -15.20
CA GLU A 121 11.58 1.28 -16.67
C GLU A 121 10.43 0.40 -17.19
N GLU A 122 9.98 -0.55 -16.37
CA GLU A 122 8.98 -1.56 -16.73
C GLU A 122 7.54 -1.06 -16.58
N PHE A 123 7.30 -0.10 -15.69
CA PHE A 123 5.99 0.44 -15.40
C PHE A 123 6.04 1.97 -15.30
N LYS A 124 4.94 2.61 -15.67
CA LYS A 124 4.70 4.00 -15.28
C LYS A 124 4.32 4.04 -13.79
N VAL A 125 5.21 4.58 -12.97
CA VAL A 125 4.98 4.71 -11.53
C VAL A 125 4.13 5.96 -11.24
N VAL A 126 3.00 5.75 -10.60
CA VAL A 126 2.10 6.80 -10.08
C VAL A 126 2.22 6.81 -8.55
N ASP A 127 2.88 7.83 -8.02
CA ASP A 127 3.01 8.04 -6.57
C ASP A 127 1.95 9.05 -6.10
N LEU A 128 0.89 8.56 -5.45
CA LEU A 128 -0.25 9.39 -5.05
C LEU A 128 0.14 10.53 -4.09
N GLN A 129 1.16 10.34 -3.23
CA GLN A 129 1.65 11.41 -2.36
C GLN A 129 2.30 12.52 -3.20
N SER A 130 3.09 12.14 -4.20
CA SER A 130 3.74 13.07 -5.12
C SER A 130 2.72 13.79 -6.01
N GLU A 131 1.71 13.09 -6.51
CA GLU A 131 0.63 13.70 -7.31
C GLU A 131 -0.18 14.69 -6.48
N PHE A 132 -0.53 14.37 -5.24
CA PHE A 132 -1.19 15.31 -4.33
C PHE A 132 -0.33 16.55 -4.09
N LYS A 133 0.97 16.36 -3.84
CA LYS A 133 1.91 17.46 -3.64
C LYS A 133 2.04 18.35 -4.88
N LYS A 134 2.04 17.78 -6.08
CA LYS A 134 2.07 18.56 -7.33
C LYS A 134 0.80 19.39 -7.49
N ALA A 135 -0.36 18.79 -7.25
CA ALA A 135 -1.66 19.45 -7.42
C ALA A 135 -1.90 20.56 -6.39
N TYR A 136 -1.50 20.35 -5.13
CA TYR A 136 -1.90 21.23 -4.02
C TYR A 136 -0.74 21.86 -3.26
N SER A 137 0.52 21.58 -3.62
CA SER A 137 1.72 22.09 -2.93
C SER A 137 1.74 21.76 -1.43
N GLU A 138 1.26 20.56 -1.05
CA GLU A 138 1.22 20.10 0.35
C GLU A 138 1.63 18.63 0.46
N THR A 139 2.27 18.26 1.57
CA THR A 139 2.60 16.86 1.88
C THR A 139 1.54 16.28 2.80
N ILE A 140 1.05 15.10 2.43
CA ILE A 140 -0.08 14.44 3.09
C ILE A 140 0.30 13.03 3.57
N SER A 141 -0.43 12.50 4.55
CA SER A 141 -0.44 11.07 4.91
C SER A 141 -1.47 10.31 4.08
N LEU A 142 -1.37 8.98 4.05
CA LEU A 142 -2.38 8.15 3.37
C LEU A 142 -3.75 8.34 4.03
N GLU A 143 -3.80 8.29 5.37
CA GLU A 143 -5.01 8.53 6.17
C GLU A 143 -5.72 9.84 5.82
N ALA A 144 -5.00 10.96 5.72
CA ALA A 144 -5.62 12.23 5.37
C ALA A 144 -6.05 12.29 3.90
N LEU A 145 -5.40 11.54 3.00
CA LEU A 145 -5.79 11.45 1.60
C LEU A 145 -7.08 10.61 1.43
N GLU A 146 -7.23 9.57 2.24
CA GLU A 146 -8.46 8.79 2.34
C GLU A 146 -9.62 9.65 2.82
N ASP A 147 -9.42 10.49 3.84
CA ASP A 147 -10.45 11.43 4.30
C ASP A 147 -10.92 12.37 3.19
N PHE A 148 -10.01 12.92 2.38
CA PHE A 148 -10.36 13.78 1.23
C PHE A 148 -11.12 13.05 0.12
N THR A 149 -11.05 11.72 0.09
CA THR A 149 -11.73 10.88 -0.90
C THR A 149 -12.92 10.14 -0.30
N GLU A 150 -13.36 10.55 0.89
CA GLU A 150 -14.52 10.01 1.62
C GLU A 150 -14.37 8.52 1.97
N ILE A 151 -13.13 8.05 2.10
CA ILE A 151 -12.82 6.70 2.54
C ILE A 151 -12.72 6.69 4.06
N HIS A 152 -13.71 6.09 4.71
CA HIS A 152 -13.70 5.93 6.16
C HIS A 152 -13.10 4.56 6.54
N ARG A 153 -11.86 4.55 7.05
CA ARG A 153 -11.21 3.31 7.52
C ARG A 153 -12.03 2.65 8.62
N GLN A 154 -12.56 1.46 8.36
CA GLN A 154 -13.08 0.54 9.38
C GLN A 154 -12.09 -0.63 9.53
N GLY A 155 -11.03 -0.44 10.32
CA GLY A 155 -9.98 -1.45 10.42
C GLY A 155 -8.99 -1.27 11.56
N PRO A 156 -8.10 -2.25 11.76
CA PRO A 156 -7.13 -2.23 12.85
C PRO A 156 -6.10 -1.11 12.64
N SER A 157 -5.96 -0.20 13.60
CA SER A 157 -4.79 0.67 13.67
C SER A 157 -3.58 -0.15 14.11
N ILE A 158 -2.51 -0.17 13.30
CA ILE A 158 -1.25 -0.85 13.61
C ILE A 158 -0.10 0.15 13.42
N SER A 159 0.73 0.30 14.45
CA SER A 159 1.91 1.15 14.35
C SER A 159 3.02 0.47 13.57
N GLY A 160 3.79 1.24 12.78
CA GLY A 160 4.96 0.73 12.08
C GLY A 160 6.00 0.06 13.00
N SER A 161 6.07 0.45 14.28
CA SER A 161 6.93 -0.21 15.26
C SER A 161 6.46 -1.63 15.61
N THR A 162 5.14 -1.86 15.65
CA THR A 162 4.55 -3.20 15.85
C THR A 162 4.83 -4.10 14.66
N ILE A 163 4.70 -3.56 13.44
CA ILE A 163 4.99 -4.25 12.19
C ILE A 163 6.47 -4.64 12.15
N ALA A 164 7.38 -3.68 12.37
CA ALA A 164 8.82 -3.91 12.36
C ALA A 164 9.25 -4.96 13.40
N LYS A 165 8.74 -4.91 14.64
CA LYS A 165 9.01 -5.91 15.67
C LYS A 165 8.51 -7.30 15.27
N THR A 166 7.35 -7.37 14.63
CA THR A 166 6.77 -8.65 14.20
C THR A 166 7.63 -9.30 13.13
N PHE A 167 8.02 -8.56 12.10
CA PHE A 167 8.90 -9.10 11.06
C PHE A 167 10.33 -9.34 11.53
N ALA A 168 10.83 -8.57 12.49
CA ALA A 168 12.10 -8.89 13.16
C ALA A 168 12.06 -10.27 13.84
N ASN A 169 10.97 -10.58 14.55
CA ASN A 169 10.78 -11.89 15.19
C ASN A 169 10.64 -13.02 14.16
N ILE A 170 9.82 -12.83 13.11
CA ILE A 170 9.63 -13.81 12.02
C ILE A 170 10.96 -14.14 11.32
N VAL A 171 11.83 -13.14 11.14
CA VAL A 171 13.14 -13.33 10.50
C VAL A 171 14.17 -13.94 11.46
N GLY A 172 14.08 -13.61 12.76
CA GLY A 172 15.01 -14.06 13.79
C GLY A 172 14.72 -15.46 14.33
N ASP A 173 13.47 -15.90 14.28
CA ASP A 173 13.00 -17.17 14.83
C ASP A 173 12.06 -17.86 13.83
N ALA A 174 12.49 -19.03 13.34
CA ALA A 174 11.76 -19.80 12.33
C ALA A 174 10.42 -20.36 12.84
N ASP A 175 10.28 -20.56 14.15
CA ASP A 175 9.09 -21.13 14.77
C ASP A 175 8.15 -20.05 15.36
N TYR A 176 8.51 -18.77 15.23
CA TYR A 176 7.70 -17.66 15.75
C TYR A 176 6.28 -17.67 15.17
N ILE A 177 6.12 -18.04 13.91
CA ILE A 177 4.81 -18.11 13.24
C ILE A 177 3.83 -19.05 13.96
N HIS A 178 4.32 -20.15 14.52
CA HIS A 178 3.49 -21.12 15.26
C HIS A 178 3.09 -20.64 16.65
N ARG A 179 3.82 -19.66 17.20
CA ARG A 179 3.56 -19.05 18.52
C ARG A 179 2.81 -17.72 18.41
N MET A 180 2.78 -17.13 17.22
CA MET A 180 2.07 -15.89 16.97
C MET A 180 0.54 -16.14 16.97
N PRO A 181 -0.25 -15.36 17.72
CA PRO A 181 -1.71 -15.44 17.65
C PRO A 181 -2.20 -15.24 16.22
N LYS A 182 -3.13 -16.09 15.76
CA LYS A 182 -3.67 -16.04 14.39
C LYS A 182 -4.29 -14.68 14.08
N GLU A 183 -4.95 -14.09 15.07
CA GLU A 183 -5.61 -12.78 14.98
C GLU A 183 -4.59 -11.67 14.69
N LYS A 184 -3.35 -11.80 15.17
CA LYS A 184 -2.30 -10.81 14.89
C LYS A 184 -1.89 -10.83 13.41
N MET A 185 -1.75 -12.02 12.83
CA MET A 185 -1.47 -12.18 11.39
C MET A 185 -2.63 -11.66 10.54
N VAL A 186 -3.86 -12.04 10.89
CA VAL A 186 -5.07 -11.57 10.20
C VAL A 186 -5.14 -10.04 10.22
N ARG A 187 -4.88 -9.41 11.37
CA ARG A 187 -4.84 -7.94 11.48
C ARG A 187 -3.79 -7.30 10.57
N LEU A 188 -2.60 -7.88 10.45
CA LEU A 188 -1.55 -7.35 9.55
C LEU A 188 -1.96 -7.49 8.07
N LEU A 189 -2.54 -8.63 7.70
CA LEU A 189 -3.07 -8.83 6.35
C LEU A 189 -4.24 -7.89 6.06
N ASP A 190 -5.16 -7.70 6.99
CA ASP A 190 -6.29 -6.79 6.83
C ASP A 190 -5.84 -5.34 6.72
N TYR A 191 -4.84 -4.92 7.52
CA TYR A 191 -4.22 -3.60 7.44
C TYR A 191 -3.64 -3.33 6.05
N ASN A 192 -2.73 -4.19 5.58
CA ASN A 192 -2.11 -4.02 4.25
C ASN A 192 -3.15 -4.12 3.12
N ARG A 193 -4.16 -4.99 3.25
CA ARG A 193 -5.24 -5.11 2.27
C ARG A 193 -6.02 -3.81 2.15
N MET A 194 -6.36 -3.18 3.28
CA MET A 194 -7.03 -1.88 3.28
C MET A 194 -6.16 -0.82 2.61
N ASP A 195 -4.87 -0.74 2.94
CA ASP A 195 -3.97 0.21 2.31
C ASP A 195 -3.96 0.00 0.78
N VAL A 196 -3.78 -1.23 0.28
CA VAL A 196 -3.81 -1.55 -1.16
C VAL A 196 -5.14 -1.18 -1.82
N VAL A 197 -6.27 -1.61 -1.25
CA VAL A 197 -7.61 -1.40 -1.82
C VAL A 197 -7.97 0.07 -1.82
N ASN A 198 -7.57 0.81 -0.78
CA ASN A 198 -7.82 2.25 -0.69
C ASN A 198 -7.08 3.02 -1.77
N LEU A 199 -5.90 2.59 -2.23
CA LEU A 199 -5.22 3.25 -3.37
C LEU A 199 -6.09 3.27 -4.63
N PHE A 200 -6.82 2.17 -4.90
CA PHE A 200 -7.77 2.10 -6.02
C PHE A 200 -8.89 3.12 -5.84
N PHE A 201 -9.51 3.15 -4.64
CA PHE A 201 -10.60 4.06 -4.35
C PHE A 201 -10.16 5.54 -4.34
N ILE A 202 -8.96 5.84 -3.85
CA ILE A 202 -8.39 7.20 -3.88
C ILE A 202 -8.25 7.66 -5.34
N MET A 203 -7.72 6.81 -6.21
CA MET A 203 -7.55 7.14 -7.62
C MET A 203 -8.89 7.27 -8.34
N ALA A 204 -9.88 6.44 -8.00
CA ALA A 204 -11.23 6.51 -8.54
C ALA A 204 -11.99 7.79 -8.12
N ASN A 205 -11.73 8.31 -6.92
CA ASN A 205 -12.41 9.45 -6.33
C ASN A 205 -11.54 10.72 -6.26
N TRP A 206 -10.47 10.79 -7.07
CA TRP A 206 -9.53 11.91 -7.02
C TRP A 206 -10.18 13.27 -7.29
N ASP A 207 -11.24 13.30 -8.10
CA ASP A 207 -12.02 14.51 -8.44
C ASP A 207 -12.81 15.08 -7.24
N LYS A 208 -13.02 14.30 -6.18
CA LYS A 208 -13.66 14.78 -4.94
C LYS A 208 -12.76 15.71 -4.13
N ILE A 209 -11.45 15.70 -4.37
CA ILE A 209 -10.49 16.51 -3.60
C ILE A 209 -10.63 17.99 -3.98
N SER A 210 -11.35 18.76 -3.17
CA SER A 210 -11.57 20.18 -3.40
C SER A 210 -10.43 21.05 -2.87
N LEU A 211 -10.11 22.13 -3.60
CA LEU A 211 -9.09 23.10 -3.17
C LEU A 211 -9.46 23.78 -1.84
N GLU A 212 -10.75 23.99 -1.59
CA GLU A 212 -11.28 24.55 -0.34
C GLU A 212 -10.95 23.65 0.86
N ALA A 213 -11.25 22.35 0.76
CA ALA A 213 -10.95 21.39 1.81
C ALA A 213 -9.44 21.31 2.10
N VAL A 214 -8.61 21.32 1.05
CA VAL A 214 -7.15 21.31 1.21
C VAL A 214 -6.63 22.59 1.86
N ASN A 215 -7.20 23.75 1.54
CA ASN A 215 -6.83 25.01 2.19
C ASN A 215 -7.20 25.00 3.68
N GLY A 216 -8.37 24.50 4.05
CA GLY A 216 -8.78 24.33 5.45
C GLY A 216 -7.83 23.38 6.22
N PHE A 217 -7.38 22.30 5.59
CA PHE A 217 -6.38 21.39 6.15
C PHE A 217 -5.02 22.10 6.39
N LYS A 218 -4.54 22.88 5.41
CA LYS A 218 -3.30 23.65 5.54
C LYS A 218 -3.36 24.63 6.71
N GLU A 219 -4.46 25.35 6.84
CA GLU A 219 -4.69 26.30 7.93
C GLU A 219 -4.71 25.60 9.29
N SER A 220 -5.48 24.52 9.41
CA SER A 220 -5.54 23.71 10.63
C SER A 220 -4.16 23.22 11.08
N ARG A 221 -3.33 22.77 10.13
CA ARG A 221 -1.96 22.32 10.40
C ARG A 221 -1.03 23.46 10.81
N ARG A 222 -1.18 24.65 10.23
CA ARG A 222 -0.45 25.86 10.64
C ARG A 222 -0.81 26.27 12.06
N ASN A 223 -2.10 26.25 12.42
CA ASN A 223 -2.58 26.58 13.75
C ASN A 223 -2.05 25.61 14.81
N ARG A 224 -2.12 24.29 14.57
CA ARG A 224 -1.55 23.28 15.49
C ARG A 224 -0.04 23.45 15.71
N ARG A 225 0.70 23.94 14.72
CA ARG A 225 2.14 24.23 14.86
C ARG A 225 2.42 25.46 15.71
N ARG A 226 1.57 26.50 15.60
CA ARG A 226 1.67 27.72 16.41
C ARG A 226 1.41 27.42 17.89
N THR A 227 0.30 26.74 18.20
CA THR A 227 -0.04 26.38 19.59
C THR A 227 1.06 25.54 20.26
N LYS A 228 1.64 24.57 19.53
CA LYS A 228 2.76 23.77 20.07
C LYS A 228 4.05 24.57 20.34
N MET A 229 4.25 25.70 19.67
CA MET A 229 5.40 26.57 19.96
C MET A 229 5.12 27.45 21.18
N GLU A 230 3.87 27.90 21.36
CA GLU A 230 3.45 28.68 22.52
C GLU A 230 3.46 27.84 23.82
N ASP A 231 3.20 26.53 23.75
CA ASP A 231 3.27 25.61 24.90
C ASP A 231 4.71 25.25 25.33
N LEU A 232 5.73 25.68 24.57
CA LEU A 232 7.15 25.38 24.83
C LEU A 232 7.94 26.59 25.36
N ASP A 233 7.30 27.76 25.44
CA ASP A 233 7.83 29.00 26.03
C ASP A 233 7.28 29.22 27.46
#